data_AF-A0A6I8M445-F1
#
_entry.id   AF-A0A6I8M445-F1
#
_cell.length_a   1.000
_cell.length_b   1.000
_cell.length_c   1.000
_cell.angle_alpha   90.00
_cell.angle_beta   90.00
_cell.angle_gamma   90.00
#
_symmetry.space_group_name_H-M   'P 1'
#
loop_
_entity.id
_entity.type
_entity.pdbx_description
1 polymer ?
#
loop_
_entity_poly.entity_id
_entity_poly.type
_entity_poly.pdbx_seq_one_letter_code
_entity_poly.pdbx_strand_id
1 'polypeptide(L)' 'MIDENTRAIFGRSYAAEPDELVRELKEDEAVQAADTLLLTIPNQLGVDYNVHVLESILTHVAPELGWR' A
#
# COMPACT_ATOMS: atom_id res chain seq x y z
N MET A 1 18.15 17.69 -6.16
CA MET A 1 18.68 17.53 -7.53
C MET A 1 19.11 16.08 -7.65
N ILE A 2 18.55 15.33 -8.58
CA ILE A 2 18.91 13.93 -8.84
C ILE A 2 20.02 14.00 -9.90
N ASP A 3 21.24 13.60 -9.56
CA ASP A 3 22.39 13.65 -10.48
C ASP A 3 22.37 12.49 -11.50
N GLU A 4 23.26 12.54 -12.51
CA GLU A 4 23.34 11.53 -13.59
C GLU A 4 23.68 10.11 -13.09
N ASN A 5 24.16 9.95 -11.85
CA ASN A 5 24.46 8.66 -11.23
C ASN A 5 23.37 8.20 -10.24
N THR A 6 22.43 9.07 -9.88
CA THR A 6 21.35 8.77 -8.93
C THR A 6 20.19 8.16 -9.70
N ARG A 7 20.12 6.83 -9.70
CA ARG A 7 19.00 6.10 -10.29
C ARG A 7 17.78 6.23 -9.38
N ALA A 8 16.92 7.18 -9.68
CA ALA A 8 15.62 7.30 -9.02
C ALA A 8 14.78 6.08 -9.37
N ILE A 9 14.71 5.11 -8.47
CA ILE A 9 13.77 4.01 -8.57
C ILE A 9 12.44 4.49 -7.98
N PHE A 10 11.35 4.22 -8.69
CA PHE A 10 10.05 4.20 -8.04
C PHE A 10 10.10 3.15 -6.94
N GLY A 11 9.49 3.45 -5.78
CA GLY A 11 9.47 2.55 -4.63
C GLY A 11 8.87 1.17 -4.96
N ARG A 12 8.89 0.26 -3.99
CA ARG A 12 8.26 -1.06 -4.14
C ARG A 12 6.76 -0.92 -4.43
N SER A 13 6.28 -1.70 -5.39
CA SER A 13 4.86 -1.90 -5.61
C SER A 13 4.39 -3.11 -4.83
N TYR A 14 3.27 -2.96 -4.13
CA TYR A 14 2.61 -4.03 -3.38
C TYR A 14 1.28 -4.36 -4.06
N ALA A 15 1.18 -5.56 -4.65
CA ALA A 15 0.01 -5.99 -5.42
C ALA A 15 -0.14 -7.51 -5.35
N ALA A 16 -0.88 -7.97 -4.34
CA ALA A 16 -1.11 -9.38 -4.08
C ALA A 16 -2.48 -9.58 -3.43
N GLU A 17 -2.86 -10.84 -3.23
CA GLU A 17 -4.00 -11.22 -2.39
C GLU A 17 -3.80 -10.75 -0.93
N PRO A 18 -4.87 -10.55 -0.14
CA PRO A 18 -4.78 -9.91 1.17
C PRO A 18 -3.73 -10.50 2.13
N ASP A 19 -3.68 -11.82 2.26
CA ASP A 19 -2.75 -12.49 3.20
C ASP A 19 -1.29 -12.26 2.82
N GLU A 20 -0.99 -12.29 1.52
CA GLU A 20 0.36 -12.06 1.01
C GLU A 20 0.73 -10.59 1.10
N LEU A 21 -0.22 -9.69 0.78
CA LEU A 21 -0.03 -8.25 0.93
C LEU A 21 0.28 -7.88 2.40
N VAL A 22 -0.43 -8.47 3.36
CA VAL A 22 -0.15 -8.30 4.79
C VAL A 22 1.28 -8.75 5.11
N ARG A 23 1.70 -9.91 4.62
CA ARG A 23 3.06 -10.43 4.84
C ARG A 23 4.11 -9.46 4.30
N GLU A 24 3.97 -9.02 3.06
CA GLU A 24 4.88 -8.09 2.41
C GLU A 24 4.96 -6.74 3.17
N LEU A 25 3.83 -6.20 3.62
CA LEU A 25 3.77 -4.93 4.36
C LEU A 25 4.28 -5.05 5.81
N LYS A 26 4.13 -6.21 6.46
CA LYS A 26 4.73 -6.49 7.77
C LYS A 26 6.27 -6.51 7.71
N GLU A 27 6.81 -7.00 6.60
CA GLU A 27 8.26 -7.12 6.38
C GLU A 27 8.93 -5.81 5.94
N ASP A 28 8.17 -4.79 5.53
CA ASP A 28 8.72 -3.50 5.09
C ASP A 28 8.96 -2.54 6.27
N GLU A 29 10.23 -2.30 6.58
CA GLU A 29 10.66 -1.40 7.67
C GLU A 29 10.16 0.05 7.49
N ALA A 30 10.09 0.56 6.27
CA ALA A 30 9.61 1.92 6.01
C ALA A 30 8.10 2.04 6.26
N VAL A 31 7.32 0.98 5.96
CA VAL A 31 5.90 0.90 6.31
C VAL A 31 5.72 0.83 7.82
N GLN A 32 6.52 0.01 8.52
CA GLN A 32 6.44 -0.12 9.98
C GLN A 32 6.84 1.16 10.72
N ALA A 33 7.80 1.91 10.17
CA ALA A 33 8.28 3.16 10.76
C ALA A 33 7.37 4.37 10.47
N ALA A 34 6.41 4.24 9.56
CA ALA A 34 5.57 5.36 9.14
C ALA A 34 4.39 5.60 10.11
N ASP A 35 4.23 6.84 10.56
CA ASP A 35 3.03 7.26 11.31
C ASP A 35 1.79 7.39 10.42
N THR A 36 1.99 7.49 9.10
CA THR A 36 0.91 7.70 8.12
C THR A 36 1.29 7.10 6.78
N LEU A 37 0.35 6.41 6.15
CA LEU A 37 0.48 5.85 4.81
C LEU A 37 -0.53 6.50 3.86
N LEU A 38 -0.09 6.81 2.65
CA LEU A 38 -0.96 7.28 1.57
C LEU A 38 -1.25 6.12 0.63
N LEU A 39 -2.50 5.64 0.66
CA LEU A 39 -2.97 4.60 -0.26
C LEU A 39 -3.62 5.26 -1.49
N THR A 40 -3.11 4.93 -2.67
CA THR A 40 -3.70 5.37 -3.93
C THR A 40 -4.41 4.19 -4.58
N ILE A 41 -5.69 4.35 -4.94
CA ILE A 41 -6.48 3.33 -5.65
C ILE A 41 -6.83 3.90 -7.04
N PRO A 42 -5.94 3.81 -8.04
CA PRO A 42 -6.13 4.47 -9.33
C PRO A 42 -6.76 3.52 -10.35
N ASN A 43 -8.02 3.12 -10.16
CA ASN A 43 -8.74 2.37 -11.20
C ASN A 43 -9.82 3.24 -11.88
N GLN A 44 -10.14 2.91 -13.13
CA GLN A 44 -11.08 3.64 -13.97
C GLN A 44 -12.53 3.10 -13.85
N LEU A 45 -12.82 2.28 -12.84
CA LEU A 45 -14.09 1.55 -12.70
C LEU A 45 -15.17 2.35 -11.96
N GLY A 46 -14.86 3.56 -11.50
CA GLY A 46 -15.81 4.46 -10.85
C GLY A 46 -15.73 4.45 -9.32
N VAL A 47 -16.53 5.31 -8.68
CA VAL A 47 -16.45 5.57 -7.23
C VAL A 47 -16.79 4.34 -6.40
N ASP A 48 -17.89 3.65 -6.71
CA ASP A 48 -18.36 2.51 -5.92
C ASP A 48 -17.32 1.38 -5.85
N TYR A 49 -16.65 1.10 -6.97
CA TYR A 49 -15.59 0.09 -7.00
C TYR A 49 -14.37 0.52 -6.20
N ASN A 50 -13.99 1.80 -6.26
CA ASN A 50 -12.89 2.33 -5.42
C ASN A 50 -13.22 2.24 -3.92
N VAL A 51 -14.47 2.51 -3.53
CA VAL A 51 -14.94 2.33 -2.15
C VAL A 51 -14.85 0.87 -1.75
N HIS A 52 -15.29 -0.06 -2.59
CA HIS A 52 -15.18 -1.49 -2.33
C HIS A 52 -13.72 -1.97 -2.11
N VAL A 53 -12.78 -1.46 -2.91
CA VAL A 53 -11.34 -1.77 -2.71
C VAL A 53 -10.85 -1.21 -1.37
N LEU A 54 -11.23 0.03 -1.02
CA LEU A 54 -10.86 0.63 0.25
C LEU A 54 -11.44 -0.16 1.44
N GLU A 55 -12.72 -0.55 1.37
CA GLU A 55 -13.37 -1.41 2.37
C GLU A 55 -12.64 -2.75 2.52
N SER A 56 -12.18 -3.33 1.41
CA SER A 56 -11.42 -4.59 1.42
C SER A 56 -10.09 -4.43 2.16
N ILE A 57 -9.37 -3.32 1.95
CA ILE A 57 -8.13 -3.01 2.70
C ILE A 57 -8.45 -2.87 4.19
N LEU A 58 -9.50 -2.12 4.55
CA LEU A 58 -9.88 -1.90 5.95
C LEU A 58 -10.34 -3.19 6.65
N THR A 59 -10.94 -4.12 5.91
CA THR A 59 -11.49 -5.37 6.46
C THR A 59 -10.44 -6.47 6.56
N HIS A 60 -9.55 -6.59 5.57
CA HIS A 60 -8.66 -7.75 5.43
C HIS A 60 -7.19 -7.44 5.72
N VAL A 61 -6.74 -6.19 5.55
CA VAL A 61 -5.32 -5.83 5.64
C VAL A 61 -5.02 -4.99 6.88
N ALA A 62 -5.80 -3.92 7.11
CA ALA A 62 -5.59 -2.99 8.21
C ALA A 62 -5.56 -3.66 9.61
N PRO A 63 -6.47 -4.60 9.95
CA PRO A 63 -6.48 -5.21 11.29
C PRO A 63 -5.22 -6.01 11.57
N GLU A 64 -4.71 -6.74 10.56
CA GLU A 64 -3.51 -7.55 10.67
C GLU A 64 -2.24 -6.72 10.85
N LEU A 65 -2.25 -5.47 10.40
CA LEU A 65 -1.15 -4.50 10.53
C LEU A 65 -1.34 -3.56 11.73
N GLY A 66 -2.42 -3.72 12.51
CA GLY A 66 -2.72 -2.87 13.67
C GLY A 66 -3.16 -1.45 13.31
N TRP A 67 -3.58 -1.21 12.07
CA TRP A 67 -4.09 0.07 11.60
C TRP A 67 -5.53 0.27 12.12
N ARG A 68 -5.91 1.52 12.39
CA ARG A 68 -7.21 1.90 12.98
C ARG A 68 -8.12 2.58 11.97
#